data_AF-A0A7M2A2N9-F1
#
_entry.id   AF-A0A7M2A2N9-F1
#
_cell.length_a   1.000
_cell.length_b   1.000
_cell.length_c   1.000
_cell.angle_alpha   90.00
_cell.angle_beta   90.00
_cell.angle_gamma   90.00
#
_symmetry.space_group_name_H-M   'P 1'
#
loop_
_entity.id
_entity.type
_entity.pdbx_description
1 polymer ?
#
loop_
_entity_poly.entity_id
_entity_poly.type
_entity_poly.pdbx_seq_one_letter_code
_entity_poly.pdbx_strand_id
1 'polypeptide(L)'
;MKKKLWFYLWIAITSYMAGPVMYALTMYTFYQETDVVTTSLLGWTTATFSSVGILFILVTVILLRVFHIYYFWLQTLLFELLFVVFVYMTIVLLGTGFTRLPPLSFPLTPEGIPLWIFWGSIALMSSWGVWTARQPIRRSPYMLVSRVMLILFILEIWPR
;
A
#
# COMPACT_ATOMS: atom_id res chain seq x y z
N MET A 1 4.91 -26.14 -6.29
CA MET A 1 5.49 -24.77 -6.37
C MET A 1 4.53 -23.72 -6.96
N LYS A 2 3.95 -23.93 -8.16
CA LYS A 2 3.18 -22.89 -8.88
C LYS A 2 2.07 -22.21 -8.06
N LYS A 3 1.22 -22.97 -7.35
CA LYS A 3 0.09 -22.41 -6.57
C LYS A 3 0.49 -21.45 -5.44
N LYS A 4 1.66 -21.64 -4.81
CA LYS A 4 2.17 -20.73 -3.76
C LYS A 4 2.70 -19.43 -4.38
N LEU A 5 3.43 -19.52 -5.49
CA LEU A 5 3.93 -18.36 -6.23
C LEU A 5 2.79 -17.45 -6.69
N TRP A 6 1.73 -18.04 -7.27
CA TRP A 6 0.53 -17.31 -7.68
C TRP A 6 -0.15 -16.58 -6.52
N PHE A 7 -0.11 -17.14 -5.31
CA PHE A 7 -0.68 -16.48 -4.13
C PHE A 7 0.16 -15.27 -3.68
N TYR A 8 1.49 -15.37 -3.68
CA TYR A 8 2.35 -14.22 -3.38
C TYR A 8 2.25 -13.11 -4.42
N LEU A 9 2.12 -13.47 -5.71
CA LEU A 9 1.85 -12.50 -6.77
C LEU A 9 0.49 -11.81 -6.55
N TRP A 10 -0.54 -12.58 -6.22
CA TRP A 10 -1.86 -12.03 -5.88
C TRP A 10 -1.79 -11.06 -4.69
N ILE A 11 -1.00 -11.39 -3.67
CA ILE A 11 -0.77 -10.49 -2.53
C ILE A 11 -0.14 -9.18 -3.01
N ALA A 12 0.95 -9.23 -3.79
CA ALA A 12 1.60 -8.02 -4.26
C ALA A 12 0.67 -7.11 -5.08
N ILE A 13 -0.12 -7.69 -5.99
CA ILE A 13 -1.08 -6.95 -6.82
C ILE A 13 -2.16 -6.29 -5.94
N THR A 14 -2.80 -7.08 -5.08
CA THR A 14 -3.94 -6.60 -4.29
C THR A 14 -3.52 -5.69 -3.14
N SER A 15 -2.29 -5.84 -2.65
CA SER A 15 -1.65 -4.87 -1.76
C SER A 15 -1.51 -3.52 -2.42
N TYR A 16 -0.96 -3.44 -3.64
CA TYR A 16 -0.84 -2.17 -4.34
C TYR A 16 -2.22 -1.54 -4.56
N MET A 17 -3.19 -2.32 -5.04
CA MET A 17 -4.56 -1.83 -5.31
C MET A 17 -5.24 -1.21 -4.07
N ALA A 18 -4.95 -1.70 -2.87
CA ALA A 18 -5.50 -1.14 -1.64
C ALA A 18 -5.13 0.35 -1.48
N GLY A 19 -3.94 0.76 -1.91
CA GLY A 19 -3.47 2.15 -1.82
C GLY A 19 -4.37 3.13 -2.58
N PRO A 20 -4.47 3.03 -3.92
CA PRO A 20 -5.34 3.89 -4.72
C PRO A 20 -6.81 3.85 -4.28
N VAL A 21 -7.35 2.67 -3.93
CA VAL A 21 -8.74 2.54 -3.46
C VAL A 21 -8.96 3.30 -2.16
N MET A 22 -8.09 3.13 -1.17
CA MET A 22 -8.23 3.81 0.11
C MET A 22 -7.94 5.30 0.01
N TYR A 23 -7.03 5.69 -0.87
CA TYR A 23 -6.78 7.09 -1.20
C TYR A 23 -8.03 7.75 -1.80
N ALA A 24 -8.61 7.16 -2.85
CA ALA A 24 -9.83 7.65 -3.47
C ALA A 24 -10.99 7.73 -2.46
N LEU A 25 -11.18 6.68 -1.67
CA LEU A 25 -12.20 6.67 -0.62
C LEU A 25 -11.99 7.79 0.40
N THR A 26 -10.74 8.05 0.80
CA THR A 26 -10.40 9.13 1.73
C THR A 26 -10.73 10.49 1.13
N MET A 27 -10.32 10.72 -0.13
CA MET A 27 -10.59 11.97 -0.84
C MET A 27 -12.09 12.21 -1.01
N TYR A 28 -12.84 11.16 -1.37
CA TYR A 28 -14.29 11.24 -1.52
C TYR A 28 -15.01 11.55 -0.19
N THR A 29 -14.65 10.82 0.89
CA THR A 29 -15.38 10.89 2.16
C THR A 29 -15.01 12.10 3.02
N PHE A 30 -13.73 12.45 3.08
CA PHE A 30 -13.22 13.51 3.96
C PHE A 30 -13.01 14.83 3.25
N TYR A 31 -12.69 14.81 1.95
CA TYR A 31 -12.35 16.01 1.18
C TYR A 31 -13.35 16.34 0.06
N GLN A 32 -14.35 15.47 -0.16
CA GLN A 32 -15.39 15.62 -1.19
C GLN A 32 -14.85 15.74 -2.63
N GLU A 33 -13.64 15.22 -2.87
CA GLU A 33 -13.03 15.21 -4.20
C GLU A 33 -13.32 13.90 -4.94
N THR A 34 -13.69 14.00 -6.22
CA THR A 34 -14.14 12.86 -7.02
C THR A 34 -13.20 12.47 -8.16
N ASP A 35 -12.20 13.28 -8.48
CA ASP A 35 -11.26 13.04 -9.58
C ASP A 35 -9.82 13.20 -9.10
N VAL A 36 -9.36 12.19 -8.38
CA VAL A 36 -8.15 12.27 -7.54
C VAL A 36 -7.08 11.24 -7.89
N VAL A 37 -7.47 10.15 -8.55
CA VAL A 37 -6.54 9.11 -8.99
C VAL A 37 -6.00 9.48 -10.36
N THR A 38 -4.91 10.26 -10.37
CA THR A 38 -4.28 10.69 -11.61
C THR A 38 -3.32 9.64 -12.17
N THR A 39 -3.08 9.70 -13.48
CA THR A 39 -2.05 8.90 -14.16
C THR A 39 -0.66 9.11 -13.57
N SER A 40 -0.34 10.34 -13.13
CA SER A 40 0.91 10.68 -12.46
C SER A 40 1.04 9.99 -11.10
N LEU A 41 -0.03 10.03 -10.27
CA LEU A 41 -0.06 9.36 -8.97
C LEU A 41 0.14 7.85 -9.13
N LEU A 42 -0.61 7.21 -10.03
CA LEU A 42 -0.47 5.77 -10.29
C LEU A 42 0.90 5.43 -10.87
N GLY A 43 1.41 6.23 -11.82
CA GLY A 43 2.70 6.00 -12.46
C GLY A 43 3.85 5.98 -11.46
N TRP A 44 3.98 7.03 -10.65
CA TRP A 44 5.04 7.11 -9.64
C TRP A 44 4.88 6.06 -8.55
N THR A 45 3.68 5.90 -7.99
CA THR A 45 3.47 4.95 -6.89
C THR A 45 3.62 3.49 -7.33
N THR A 46 3.19 3.12 -8.55
CA THR A 46 3.40 1.78 -9.11
C THR A 46 4.90 1.51 -9.30
N ALA A 47 5.63 2.48 -9.87
CA ALA A 47 7.07 2.36 -10.08
C ALA A 47 7.81 2.22 -8.73
N THR A 48 7.50 3.06 -7.74
CA THR A 48 8.09 2.99 -6.40
C THR A 48 7.75 1.70 -5.67
N PHE A 49 6.49 1.26 -5.74
CA PHE A 49 6.07 0.00 -5.10
C PHE A 49 6.75 -1.21 -5.73
N SER A 50 6.79 -1.29 -7.06
CA SER A 50 7.37 -2.43 -7.78
C SER A 50 8.89 -2.53 -7.62
N SER A 51 9.59 -1.40 -7.61
CA SER A 51 11.06 -1.36 -7.49
C SER A 51 11.54 -1.48 -6.04
N VAL A 52 11.03 -0.62 -5.17
CA VAL A 52 11.54 -0.45 -3.80
C VAL A 52 10.63 -1.11 -2.77
N GLY A 53 9.30 -0.98 -2.93
CA GLY A 53 8.32 -1.53 -1.97
C GLY A 53 8.37 -3.05 -1.85
N ILE A 54 8.34 -3.78 -2.96
CA ILE A 54 8.41 -5.25 -2.98
C ILE A 54 9.74 -5.74 -2.38
N LEU A 55 10.85 -5.11 -2.75
CA LEU A 55 12.17 -5.45 -2.22
C LEU A 55 12.19 -5.36 -0.70
N PHE A 56 11.67 -4.26 -0.13
CA PHE A 56 11.62 -4.08 1.31
C PHE A 56 10.70 -5.07 2.01
N ILE A 57 9.51 -5.34 1.45
CA ILE A 57 8.62 -6.36 1.98
C ILE A 57 9.35 -7.72 2.05
N LEU A 58 10.09 -8.10 1.00
CA LEU A 58 10.85 -9.33 0.98
C LEU A 58 11.95 -9.35 2.05
N VAL A 59 12.76 -8.30 2.14
CA VAL A 59 13.85 -8.19 3.13
C VAL A 59 13.29 -8.29 4.55
N THR A 60 12.27 -7.53 4.90
CA THR A 60 11.65 -7.58 6.24
C THR A 60 11.10 -8.97 6.55
N VAL A 61 10.44 -9.64 5.60
CA VAL A 61 9.90 -10.99 5.81
C VAL A 61 11.01 -12.02 6.04
N ILE A 62 12.15 -11.86 5.35
CA ILE A 62 13.35 -12.69 5.54
C ILE A 62 13.96 -12.41 6.93
N LEU A 63 14.14 -11.15 7.31
CA LEU A 63 14.70 -10.78 8.62
C LEU A 63 13.84 -11.33 9.77
N LEU A 64 12.52 -11.11 9.74
CA LEU A 64 11.61 -11.69 10.72
C LEU A 64 11.67 -13.22 10.72
N ARG A 65 12.12 -13.86 9.62
CA ARG A 65 12.40 -15.32 9.57
C ARG A 65 13.58 -15.70 10.38
N VAL A 66 14.69 -15.05 10.09
CA VAL A 66 15.98 -15.33 10.68
C VAL A 66 15.90 -15.13 12.19
N PHE A 67 15.18 -14.12 12.65
CA PHE A 67 15.02 -13.84 14.08
C PHE A 67 13.90 -14.61 14.78
N HIS A 68 13.08 -15.39 14.04
CA HIS A 68 11.92 -16.11 14.59
C HIS A 68 10.86 -15.22 15.27
N ILE A 69 10.82 -13.92 14.98
CA ILE A 69 9.86 -12.97 15.57
C ILE A 69 8.76 -12.68 14.56
N TYR A 70 7.71 -13.51 14.55
CA TYR A 70 6.65 -13.41 13.55
C TYR A 70 5.29 -13.01 14.15
N TYR A 71 5.05 -11.71 14.18
CA TYR A 71 3.78 -11.13 14.59
C TYR A 71 3.23 -10.23 13.48
N PHE A 72 1.94 -10.39 13.16
CA PHE A 72 1.24 -9.60 12.15
C PHE A 72 1.41 -8.09 12.42
N TRP A 73 1.16 -7.64 13.65
CA TRP A 73 1.26 -6.24 14.02
C TRP A 73 2.68 -5.70 13.96
N LEU A 74 3.68 -6.49 14.34
CA LEU A 74 5.08 -6.08 14.21
C LEU A 74 5.47 -5.90 12.75
N GLN A 75 5.02 -6.81 11.88
CA GLN A 75 5.26 -6.72 10.44
C GLN A 75 4.58 -5.48 9.83
N THR A 76 3.31 -5.22 10.20
CA THR A 76 2.59 -4.02 9.76
C THR A 76 3.32 -2.76 10.19
N LEU A 77 3.74 -2.68 11.46
CA LEU A 77 4.44 -1.51 12.00
C LEU A 77 5.78 -1.27 11.28
N LEU A 78 6.55 -2.32 11.00
CA LEU A 78 7.79 -2.21 10.23
C LEU A 78 7.53 -1.73 8.79
N PHE A 79 6.45 -2.19 8.16
CA PHE A 79 6.06 -1.72 6.84
C PHE A 79 5.60 -0.27 6.86
N GLU A 80 4.77 0.14 7.82
CA GLU A 80 4.33 1.53 7.96
C GLU A 80 5.48 2.48 8.19
N LEU A 81 6.40 2.17 9.12
CA LEU A 81 7.59 3.01 9.37
C LEU A 81 8.41 3.23 8.10
N LEU A 82 8.53 2.19 7.26
CA LEU A 82 9.25 2.29 6.01
C LEU A 82 8.47 3.07 4.96
N PHE A 83 7.17 2.84 4.90
CA PHE A 83 6.29 3.44 3.91
C PHE A 83 5.97 4.91 4.22
N VAL A 84 6.22 5.38 5.44
CA VAL A 84 6.33 6.81 5.74
C VAL A 84 7.34 7.48 4.80
N VAL A 85 8.49 6.85 4.52
CA VAL A 85 9.45 7.39 3.55
C VAL A 85 8.80 7.57 2.18
N PHE A 86 7.96 6.62 1.75
CA PHE A 86 7.26 6.70 0.47
C PHE A 86 6.19 7.80 0.45
N VAL A 87 5.57 8.14 1.58
CA VAL A 87 4.68 9.32 1.67
C VAL A 87 5.46 10.58 1.27
N TYR A 88 6.64 10.80 1.85
CA TYR A 88 7.48 11.95 1.53
C TYR A 88 8.04 11.90 0.09
N MET A 89 8.41 10.72 -0.42
CA MET A 89 8.87 10.60 -1.80
C MET A 89 7.74 10.88 -2.79
N THR A 90 6.52 10.41 -2.53
CA THR A 90 5.39 10.56 -3.44
C THR A 90 5.03 12.03 -3.63
N ILE A 91 4.97 12.82 -2.55
CA ILE A 91 4.67 14.25 -2.66
C ILE A 91 5.76 15.01 -3.44
N VAL A 92 7.03 14.63 -3.26
CA VAL A 92 8.15 15.22 -4.03
C VAL A 92 8.05 14.86 -5.52
N LEU A 93 7.74 13.60 -5.84
CA LEU A 93 7.62 13.11 -7.22
C LEU A 93 6.40 13.67 -7.96
N LEU A 94 5.31 13.94 -7.24
CA LEU A 94 4.12 14.60 -7.78
C LEU A 94 4.35 16.08 -8.12
N GLY A 95 5.48 16.66 -7.68
CA GLY A 95 5.89 18.01 -8.07
C GLY A 95 4.98 19.10 -7.54
N THR A 96 4.34 18.91 -6.38
CA THR A 96 3.35 19.83 -5.79
C THR A 96 3.95 21.15 -5.26
N GLY A 97 5.04 21.65 -5.85
CA GLY A 97 5.64 22.94 -5.53
C GLY A 97 6.54 22.96 -4.30
N PHE A 98 6.79 21.81 -3.66
CA PHE A 98 7.80 21.72 -2.61
C PHE A 98 9.20 21.86 -3.21
N THR A 99 9.79 23.06 -3.08
CA THR A 99 11.20 23.33 -3.43
C THR A 99 12.19 22.80 -2.38
N ARG A 100 11.67 22.30 -1.25
CA ARG A 100 12.42 21.73 -0.11
C ARG A 100 11.70 20.47 0.37
N LEU A 101 12.40 19.62 1.12
CA LEU A 101 11.78 18.45 1.76
C LEU A 101 10.58 18.87 2.63
N PRO A 102 9.44 18.16 2.58
CA PRO A 102 8.29 18.45 3.42
C PRO A 102 8.67 18.38 4.92
N PRO A 103 8.04 19.21 5.79
CA PRO A 103 8.31 19.18 7.22
C PRO A 103 7.88 17.85 7.85
N LEU A 104 8.41 17.50 9.02
CA LEU A 104 8.07 16.26 9.73
C LEU A 104 6.58 16.12 10.08
N SER A 105 5.86 17.24 10.16
CA SER A 105 4.42 17.29 10.37
C SER A 105 3.59 17.00 9.12
N PHE A 106 4.21 16.88 7.94
CA PHE A 106 3.52 16.71 6.67
C PHE A 106 2.49 15.56 6.65
N PRO A 107 2.77 14.34 7.17
CA PRO A 107 1.79 13.25 7.17
C PRO A 107 0.50 13.56 7.96
N LEU A 108 0.49 14.62 8.77
CA LEU A 108 -0.66 15.08 9.54
C LEU A 108 -1.39 16.26 8.88
N THR A 109 -0.99 16.67 7.68
CA THR A 109 -1.67 17.73 6.92
C THR A 109 -2.76 17.14 6.01
N PRO A 110 -3.69 17.98 5.52
CA PRO A 110 -4.73 17.55 4.57
C PRO A 110 -4.18 16.83 3.33
N GLU A 111 -2.99 17.19 2.85
CA GLU A 111 -2.35 16.57 1.68
C GLU A 111 -1.55 15.32 2.06
N GLY A 112 -1.01 15.27 3.28
CA GLY A 112 -0.23 14.14 3.76
C GLY A 112 -1.08 12.97 4.24
N ILE A 113 -2.24 13.23 4.85
CA ILE A 113 -3.14 12.19 5.37
C ILE A 113 -3.59 11.21 4.27
N PRO A 114 -4.08 11.66 3.09
CA PRO A 114 -4.44 10.75 1.99
C PRO A 114 -3.25 9.91 1.53
N LEU A 115 -2.05 10.49 1.40
CA LEU A 115 -0.85 9.75 1.01
C LEU A 115 -0.41 8.75 2.08
N TRP A 116 -0.59 9.10 3.36
CA TRP A 116 -0.33 8.18 4.46
C TRP A 116 -1.33 7.02 4.45
N ILE A 117 -2.61 7.26 4.18
CA ILE A 117 -3.62 6.21 4.02
C ILE A 117 -3.34 5.35 2.79
N PHE A 118 -2.90 5.95 1.68
CA PHE A 118 -2.46 5.23 0.50
C PHE A 118 -1.39 4.20 0.86
N TRP A 119 -0.27 4.64 1.42
CA TRP A 119 0.82 3.71 1.69
C TRP A 119 0.55 2.81 2.90
N GLY A 120 -0.10 3.32 3.95
CA GLY A 120 -0.48 2.56 5.14
C GLY A 120 -1.42 1.40 4.80
N SER A 121 -2.38 1.59 3.89
CA SER A 121 -3.25 0.49 3.45
C SER A 121 -2.48 -0.59 2.66
N ILE A 122 -1.48 -0.22 1.85
CA ILE A 122 -0.57 -1.17 1.19
C ILE A 122 0.22 -1.96 2.25
N ALA A 123 0.74 -1.28 3.28
CA ALA A 123 1.46 -1.91 4.38
C ALA A 123 0.59 -2.94 5.11
N LEU A 124 -0.62 -2.55 5.49
CA LEU A 124 -1.59 -3.42 6.17
C LEU A 124 -1.96 -4.63 5.32
N MET A 125 -2.32 -4.40 4.05
CA MET A 125 -2.74 -5.46 3.13
C MET A 125 -1.59 -6.43 2.81
N SER A 126 -0.36 -5.92 2.69
CA SER A 126 0.84 -6.73 2.49
C SER A 126 1.17 -7.58 3.72
N SER A 127 1.09 -6.99 4.91
CA SER A 127 1.29 -7.71 6.16
C SER A 127 0.25 -8.82 6.32
N TRP A 128 -1.02 -8.52 6.04
CA TRP A 128 -2.10 -9.49 6.14
C TRP A 128 -1.93 -10.63 5.13
N GLY A 129 -1.61 -10.31 3.88
CA GLY A 129 -1.35 -11.29 2.83
C GLY A 129 -0.21 -12.24 3.19
N VAL A 130 0.93 -11.72 3.62
CA VAL A 130 2.08 -12.55 4.04
C VAL A 130 1.75 -13.42 5.25
N TRP A 131 0.99 -12.90 6.21
CA TRP A 131 0.57 -13.66 7.39
C TRP A 131 -0.42 -14.78 7.03
N THR A 132 -1.40 -14.51 6.16
CA THR A 132 -2.34 -15.55 5.68
C THR A 132 -1.67 -16.61 4.82
N ALA A 133 -0.59 -16.27 4.09
CA ALA A 133 0.21 -17.25 3.36
C ALA A 133 0.81 -18.33 4.27
N ARG A 134 0.92 -18.06 5.57
CA ARG A 134 1.44 -18.98 6.59
C ARG A 134 0.34 -19.65 7.40
N GLN A 135 -0.86 -19.06 7.45
CA GLN A 135 -2.00 -19.57 8.21
C GLN A 135 -3.18 -19.85 7.25
N PRO A 136 -3.29 -21.09 6.72
CA PRO A 136 -4.27 -21.43 5.68
C PRO A 136 -5.74 -21.15 6.04
N ILE A 137 -6.09 -21.29 7.33
CA ILE A 137 -7.43 -21.01 7.86
C ILE A 137 -7.87 -19.57 7.59
N ARG A 138 -6.94 -18.61 7.60
CA ARG A 138 -7.23 -17.19 7.41
C ARG A 138 -7.24 -16.76 5.93
N ARG A 139 -7.06 -17.70 5.00
CA ARG A 139 -6.96 -17.39 3.56
C ARG A 139 -8.29 -16.93 2.96
N SER A 140 -9.42 -17.53 3.38
CA SER A 140 -10.75 -17.18 2.85
C SER A 140 -11.10 -15.69 3.04
N PRO A 141 -11.02 -15.10 4.24
CA PRO A 141 -11.34 -13.69 4.42
C PRO A 141 -10.40 -12.76 3.65
N TYR A 142 -9.10 -13.09 3.57
CA TYR A 142 -8.16 -12.32 2.74
C TYR A 142 -8.52 -12.37 1.25
N MET A 143 -8.93 -13.53 0.73
CA MET A 143 -9.36 -13.66 -0.66
C MET A 143 -10.63 -12.85 -0.94
N LEU A 144 -11.54 -12.74 0.02
CA LEU A 144 -12.74 -11.92 -0.12
C LEU A 144 -12.38 -10.43 -0.19
N VAL A 145 -11.61 -9.93 0.78
CA VAL A 145 -11.22 -8.51 0.81
C VAL A 145 -10.38 -8.13 -0.40
N SER A 146 -9.42 -8.97 -0.78
CA SER A 146 -8.58 -8.71 -1.97
C SER A 146 -9.38 -8.66 -3.28
N ARG A 147 -10.44 -9.45 -3.41
CA ARG A 147 -11.37 -9.36 -4.55
C ARG A 147 -12.19 -8.08 -4.53
N VAL A 148 -12.68 -7.67 -3.36
CA VAL A 148 -13.39 -6.39 -3.21
C VAL A 148 -12.48 -5.23 -3.59
N MET A 149 -11.24 -5.21 -3.11
CA MET A 149 -10.25 -4.19 -3.49
C MET A 149 -9.99 -4.16 -5.00
N LEU A 150 -9.90 -5.32 -5.65
CA LEU A 150 -9.75 -5.39 -7.11
C LEU A 150 -10.97 -4.81 -7.84
N ILE A 151 -12.20 -5.12 -7.40
CA ILE A 151 -13.41 -4.56 -8.00
C ILE A 151 -13.45 -3.04 -7.83
N LEU A 152 -13.19 -2.53 -6.61
CA LEU A 152 -13.17 -1.10 -6.34
C LEU A 152 -12.08 -0.38 -7.14
N PHE A 153 -10.90 -0.98 -7.25
CA PHE A 153 -9.79 -0.44 -8.02
C PHE A 153 -10.14 -0.32 -9.51
N ILE A 154 -10.80 -1.33 -10.08
CA ILE A 154 -11.27 -1.28 -11.48
C ILE A 154 -12.32 -0.18 -11.64
N LEU A 155 -13.28 -0.07 -10.72
CA LEU A 155 -14.31 0.97 -10.77
C LEU A 155 -13.72 2.39 -10.68
N GLU A 156 -12.65 2.56 -9.91
CA GLU A 156 -11.97 3.85 -9.73
C GLU A 156 -11.08 4.23 -10.94
N ILE A 157 -10.35 3.26 -11.50
CA ILE A 157 -9.35 3.50 -12.57
C ILE A 157 -9.94 3.36 -13.97
N TRP A 158 -11.16 2.88 -14.10
CA TRP A 158 -11.88 2.83 -15.37
C TRP A 158 -12.81 4.05 -15.51
N PRO A 159 -12.37 5.32 -15.34
CA PRO A 159 -13.31 6.41 -15.42
C PRO A 159 -13.90 6.47 -16.83
N ARG A 160 -15.10 7.05 -16.86
CA ARG A 160 -15.73 7.68 -18.02
C ARG A 160 -14.73 8.31 -18.98
#